data_AF-A0A941PRR3-F1
#
_entry.id   AF-A0A941PRR3-F1
#
_cell.length_a   1.000
_cell.length_b   1.000
_cell.length_c   1.000
_cell.angle_alpha   90.00
_cell.angle_beta   90.00
_cell.angle_gamma   90.00
#
_symmetry.space_group_name_H-M   'P 1'
#
loop_
_entity.id
_entity.type
_entity.pdbx_description
1 polymer ?
#
loop_
_entity_poly.entity_id
_entity_poly.type
_entity_poly.pdbx_seq_one_letter_code
_entity_poly.pdbx_strand_id
1 'polypeptide(L)'
;AAGEKLGFAQADVKREGWAMECRINAEDPFRGFLPSTGRLVRFEPPAQDLQQGQATTALGVRVDTGVVDGGEIPMYYDSMIAKLIVHGKDRGDAIARMREALNGFVIRGVQSNIPFQAALLAHPKFQAGDFNTGFIAERYAHGFSAADVPHADPSFLVALAACLHKFYRNRARSLQGQFWEGKQRPPRRDFVVCTLGHSGDNHYAKVTLEEGAVGPGARVTVHAPGGDRAYDLQIKHHLGDARVEGLCNGHAFTAQLERGRARNPLVIRVIHNGTQLDALVMQPRTAELHRLMPYKAPPDMSKFVLSPMPGLLVQVAVQPGQEVKAGERVAVIEAMKMENVLFASADGVVKEVKARQGDSLAVDQAIVEFE
;
A
#
# COMPACT_ATOMS: atom_id res chain seq x y z
N ALA A 1 -2.64 -31.09 27.32
CA ALA A 1 -2.62 -32.19 26.33
C ALA A 1 -2.04 -33.48 26.94
N ALA A 2 -0.95 -33.41 27.72
CA ALA A 2 -0.31 -34.58 28.34
C ALA A 2 -0.77 -34.89 29.79
N GLY A 3 -2.02 -34.55 30.16
CA GLY A 3 -2.54 -34.80 31.51
C GLY A 3 -1.94 -33.93 32.64
N GLU A 4 -1.11 -32.94 32.32
CA GLU A 4 -0.50 -32.04 33.31
C GLU A 4 -1.50 -31.05 33.91
N LYS A 5 -1.23 -30.65 35.17
CA LYS A 5 -1.97 -29.58 35.84
C LYS A 5 -1.48 -28.21 35.35
N LEU A 6 -2.33 -27.19 35.45
CA LEU A 6 -1.93 -25.81 35.20
C LEU A 6 -0.95 -25.34 36.28
N GLY A 7 0.13 -24.67 35.87
CA GLY A 7 1.15 -24.12 36.78
C GLY A 7 0.72 -22.87 37.54
N PHE A 8 -0.53 -22.45 37.42
CA PHE A 8 -1.07 -21.22 38.00
C PHE A 8 -2.55 -21.40 38.37
N ALA A 9 -3.00 -20.66 39.38
CA ALA A 9 -4.40 -20.57 39.77
C ALA A 9 -5.10 -19.40 39.05
N GLN A 10 -6.43 -19.31 39.16
CA GLN A 10 -7.20 -18.24 38.54
C GLN A 10 -6.79 -16.83 39.02
N ALA A 11 -6.38 -16.70 40.28
CA ALA A 11 -5.92 -15.43 40.85
C ALA A 11 -4.56 -14.97 40.30
N ASP A 12 -3.77 -15.88 39.74
CA ASP A 12 -2.46 -15.59 39.14
C ASP A 12 -2.59 -15.09 37.70
N VAL A 13 -3.76 -15.27 37.06
CA VAL A 13 -4.03 -14.84 35.68
C VAL A 13 -4.25 -13.32 35.65
N LYS A 14 -3.16 -12.58 35.49
CA LYS A 14 -3.17 -11.13 35.35
C LYS A 14 -3.49 -10.69 33.92
N ARG A 15 -4.14 -9.53 33.80
CA ARG A 15 -4.43 -8.85 32.52
C ARG A 15 -3.75 -7.48 32.56
N GLU A 16 -2.52 -7.43 32.09
CA GLU A 16 -1.69 -6.23 32.10
C GLU A 16 -1.60 -5.69 30.66
N GLY A 17 -1.78 -4.38 30.50
CA GLY A 17 -1.69 -3.72 29.19
C GLY A 17 -2.88 -3.97 28.25
N TRP A 18 -2.66 -3.71 26.97
CA TRP A 18 -3.61 -3.89 25.88
C TRP A 18 -2.93 -4.53 24.68
N ALA A 19 -3.59 -5.50 24.06
CA ALA A 19 -3.11 -6.14 22.84
C ALA A 19 -4.08 -5.93 21.67
N MET A 20 -3.53 -5.82 20.46
CA MET A 20 -4.30 -5.79 19.22
C MET A 20 -3.67 -6.72 18.19
N GLU A 21 -4.50 -7.38 17.39
CA GLU A 21 -4.09 -8.24 16.28
C GLU A 21 -4.74 -7.74 14.99
N CYS A 22 -3.93 -7.52 13.96
CA CYS A 22 -4.38 -7.32 12.59
C CYS A 22 -3.99 -8.55 11.77
N ARG A 23 -4.97 -9.12 11.06
CA ARG A 23 -4.71 -10.15 10.05
C ARG A 23 -4.31 -9.48 8.74
N ILE A 24 -3.10 -9.78 8.32
CA ILE A 24 -2.55 -9.33 7.04
C ILE A 24 -2.93 -10.36 6.00
N ASN A 25 -3.87 -10.02 5.13
CA ASN A 25 -4.37 -10.90 4.09
C ASN A 25 -3.89 -10.42 2.72
N ALA A 26 -3.65 -11.38 1.83
CA ALA A 26 -3.39 -11.18 0.41
C ALA A 26 -4.70 -10.87 -0.32
N GLU A 27 -5.24 -9.68 -0.07
CA GLU A 27 -6.50 -9.17 -0.61
C GLU A 27 -6.29 -7.74 -1.10
N ASP A 28 -7.05 -7.32 -2.12
CA ASP A 28 -7.04 -5.94 -2.61
C ASP A 28 -8.28 -5.18 -2.12
N PRO A 29 -8.17 -4.33 -1.08
CA PRO A 29 -9.30 -3.54 -0.58
C PRO A 29 -9.93 -2.63 -1.64
N PHE A 30 -9.15 -2.13 -2.60
CA PHE A 30 -9.61 -1.20 -3.62
C PHE A 30 -10.43 -1.89 -4.72
N ARG A 31 -10.31 -3.21 -4.83
CA ARG A 31 -11.10 -4.05 -5.73
C ARG A 31 -12.11 -4.90 -4.97
N GLY A 32 -12.61 -4.42 -3.83
CA GLY A 32 -13.64 -5.13 -3.06
C GLY A 32 -13.11 -6.35 -2.28
N PHE A 33 -11.88 -6.28 -1.78
CA PHE A 33 -11.21 -7.34 -1.03
C PHE A 33 -11.03 -8.64 -1.81
N LEU A 34 -10.88 -8.54 -3.13
CA LEU A 34 -10.59 -9.70 -3.95
C LEU A 34 -9.26 -10.34 -3.54
N PRO A 35 -9.19 -11.69 -3.49
CA PRO A 35 -7.95 -12.40 -3.27
C PRO A 35 -6.84 -12.01 -4.25
N SER A 36 -5.62 -11.90 -3.74
CA SER A 36 -4.42 -11.60 -4.50
C SER A 36 -3.42 -12.74 -4.35
N THR A 37 -3.25 -13.53 -5.42
CA THR A 37 -2.25 -14.60 -5.44
C THR A 37 -0.99 -14.15 -6.18
N GLY A 38 0.10 -14.87 -5.96
CA GLY A 38 1.35 -14.64 -6.68
C GLY A 38 2.57 -14.61 -5.77
N ARG A 39 3.72 -14.31 -6.38
CA ARG A 39 5.01 -14.29 -5.67
C ARG A 39 5.15 -13.05 -4.81
N LEU A 40 5.60 -13.24 -3.57
CA LEU A 40 6.11 -12.20 -2.70
C LEU A 40 7.46 -11.73 -3.24
N VAL A 41 7.44 -10.68 -4.06
CA VAL A 41 8.64 -10.06 -4.63
C VAL A 41 9.51 -9.44 -3.55
N ARG A 42 8.87 -8.90 -2.51
CA ARG A 42 9.52 -8.39 -1.31
C ARG A 42 8.60 -8.56 -0.12
N PHE A 43 9.09 -9.17 0.94
CA PHE A 43 8.39 -9.38 2.21
C PHE A 43 9.31 -9.01 3.37
N GLU A 44 9.09 -7.83 3.95
CA GLU A 44 9.85 -7.35 5.11
C GLU A 44 8.86 -6.95 6.21
N PRO A 45 8.61 -7.83 7.19
CA PRO A 45 7.87 -7.48 8.39
C PRO A 45 8.51 -6.31 9.15
N PRO A 46 7.75 -5.60 10.01
CA PRO A 46 8.32 -4.63 10.93
C PRO A 46 9.28 -5.31 11.93
N ALA A 47 10.12 -4.50 12.60
CA ALA A 47 10.95 -4.98 13.70
C ALA A 47 10.08 -5.62 14.80
N GLN A 48 10.57 -6.70 15.39
CA GLN A 48 9.86 -7.48 16.41
C GLN A 48 10.64 -7.48 17.72
N ASP A 49 9.93 -7.24 18.81
CA ASP A 49 10.49 -7.27 20.17
C ASP A 49 9.92 -8.45 20.98
N LEU A 50 8.88 -9.09 20.45
CA LEU A 50 8.12 -10.15 21.11
C LEU A 50 8.16 -11.42 20.27
N GLN A 51 8.26 -12.57 20.94
CA GLN A 51 8.36 -13.88 20.29
C GLN A 51 7.31 -14.85 20.82
N GLN A 52 6.85 -15.75 19.95
CA GLN A 52 5.95 -16.82 20.34
C GLN A 52 6.61 -17.75 21.37
N GLY A 53 5.86 -18.16 22.39
CA GLY A 53 6.33 -19.10 23.41
C GLY A 53 7.23 -18.48 24.49
N GLN A 54 7.62 -17.21 24.36
CA GLN A 54 8.34 -16.49 25.40
C GLN A 54 7.36 -15.73 26.29
N ALA A 55 7.16 -16.21 27.51
CA ALA A 55 6.33 -15.51 28.51
C ALA A 55 7.01 -14.18 28.89
N THR A 56 6.34 -13.06 28.62
CA THR A 56 6.84 -11.72 28.94
C THR A 56 5.69 -10.75 29.16
N THR A 57 5.92 -9.76 30.02
CA THR A 57 5.04 -8.59 30.19
C THR A 57 5.55 -7.37 29.40
N ALA A 58 6.61 -7.56 28.60
CA ALA A 58 7.15 -6.52 27.75
C ALA A 58 6.12 -6.04 26.72
N LEU A 59 6.24 -4.77 26.39
CA LEU A 59 5.48 -4.13 25.31
C LEU A 59 6.28 -4.26 24.02
N GLY A 60 5.59 -4.32 22.88
CA GLY A 60 6.30 -4.46 21.61
C GLY A 60 5.43 -4.99 20.48
N VAL A 61 6.11 -5.47 19.44
CA VAL A 61 5.52 -5.99 18.21
C VAL A 61 5.91 -7.46 18.03
N ARG A 62 4.94 -8.28 17.61
CA ARG A 62 5.10 -9.69 17.23
C ARG A 62 4.46 -9.92 15.87
N VAL A 63 5.13 -10.69 15.01
CA VAL A 63 4.57 -11.10 13.72
C VAL A 63 4.61 -12.62 13.63
N ASP A 64 3.43 -13.23 13.61
CA ASP A 64 3.31 -14.65 13.31
C ASP A 64 3.04 -14.80 11.82
N THR A 65 3.99 -15.38 11.08
CA THR A 65 3.89 -15.55 9.62
C THR A 65 4.18 -16.99 9.22
N GLY A 66 3.43 -17.49 8.23
CA GLY A 66 3.70 -18.77 7.58
C GLY A 66 4.45 -18.62 6.24
N VAL A 67 4.78 -17.40 5.86
CA VAL A 67 5.41 -17.07 4.57
C VAL A 67 6.75 -16.35 4.77
N VAL A 68 7.55 -16.37 3.71
CA VAL A 68 8.90 -15.78 3.67
C VAL A 68 9.10 -14.97 2.39
N ASP A 69 10.13 -14.11 2.40
CA ASP A 69 10.53 -13.37 1.21
C ASP A 69 10.86 -14.28 0.03
N GLY A 70 10.36 -13.91 -1.16
CA GLY A 70 10.47 -14.74 -2.36
C GLY A 70 9.51 -15.93 -2.44
N GLY A 71 8.72 -16.20 -1.39
CA GLY A 71 7.67 -17.23 -1.37
C GLY A 71 6.50 -16.89 -2.29
N GLU A 72 5.55 -17.81 -2.42
CA GLU A 72 4.36 -17.65 -3.25
C GLU A 72 3.09 -17.83 -2.41
N ILE A 73 2.09 -17.00 -2.69
CA ILE A 73 0.73 -17.15 -2.17
C ILE A 73 -0.08 -17.89 -3.23
N PRO A 74 -0.30 -19.21 -3.08
CA PRO A 74 -1.05 -19.98 -4.06
C PRO A 74 -2.56 -19.83 -3.80
N MET A 75 -3.35 -20.15 -4.82
CA MET A 75 -4.82 -20.15 -4.74
C MET A 75 -5.42 -21.28 -3.89
N TYR A 76 -4.62 -22.25 -3.43
CA TYR A 76 -5.12 -23.46 -2.75
C TYR A 76 -5.34 -23.31 -1.24
N TYR A 77 -4.79 -22.25 -0.63
CA TYR A 77 -4.83 -22.01 0.81
C TYR A 77 -5.56 -20.70 1.14
N ASP A 78 -5.62 -20.39 2.44
CA ASP A 78 -6.18 -19.15 2.97
C ASP A 78 -5.34 -17.91 2.59
N SER A 79 -5.98 -16.73 2.50
CA SER A 79 -5.36 -15.47 2.10
C SER A 79 -4.44 -14.87 3.17
N MET A 80 -4.47 -15.42 4.39
CA MET A 80 -3.68 -14.91 5.50
C MET A 80 -2.18 -15.09 5.28
N ILE A 81 -1.47 -13.96 5.19
CA ILE A 81 -0.02 -13.85 5.09
C ILE A 81 0.60 -13.91 6.49
N ALA A 82 0.10 -13.06 7.39
CA ALA A 82 0.65 -12.92 8.73
C ALA A 82 -0.39 -12.40 9.73
N LYS A 83 -0.13 -12.62 11.01
CA LYS A 83 -0.79 -11.93 12.12
C LYS A 83 0.19 -10.90 12.67
N LEU A 84 -0.15 -9.63 12.52
CA LEU A 84 0.58 -8.55 13.16
C LEU A 84 -0.05 -8.28 14.52
N ILE A 85 0.70 -8.50 15.58
CA ILE A 85 0.23 -8.40 16.96
C ILE A 85 1.08 -7.36 17.68
N VAL A 86 0.42 -6.50 18.45
CA VAL A 86 1.11 -5.52 19.30
C VAL A 86 0.62 -5.61 20.73
N HIS A 87 1.50 -5.28 21.66
CA HIS A 87 1.21 -5.11 23.07
C HIS A 87 1.64 -3.71 23.51
N GLY A 88 0.72 -2.95 24.10
CA GLY A 88 0.91 -1.58 24.55
C GLY A 88 0.45 -1.36 25.99
N LYS A 89 0.82 -0.20 26.56
CA LYS A 89 0.46 0.19 27.94
C LYS A 89 -1.05 0.29 28.14
N ASP A 90 -1.71 0.88 27.16
CA ASP A 90 -3.13 1.09 27.10
C ASP A 90 -3.60 0.95 25.65
N ARG A 91 -4.91 1.11 25.43
CA ARG A 91 -5.52 0.96 24.10
C ARG A 91 -4.96 1.97 23.09
N GLY A 92 -4.68 3.19 23.51
CA GLY A 92 -4.14 4.24 22.64
C GLY A 92 -2.70 3.95 22.22
N ASP A 93 -1.86 3.52 23.16
CA ASP A 93 -0.49 3.07 22.89
C ASP A 93 -0.47 1.85 21.96
N ALA A 94 -1.38 0.88 22.16
CA ALA A 94 -1.51 -0.27 21.27
C ALA A 94 -1.92 0.14 19.84
N ILE A 95 -2.87 1.08 19.68
CA ILE A 95 -3.24 1.60 18.35
C ILE A 95 -2.04 2.31 17.70
N ALA A 96 -1.36 3.19 18.43
CA ALA A 96 -0.21 3.93 17.90
C ALA A 96 0.90 2.97 17.44
N ARG A 97 1.20 1.94 18.26
CA ARG A 97 2.19 0.91 17.94
C ARG A 97 1.77 0.06 16.73
N MET A 98 0.48 -0.32 16.64
CA MET A 98 -0.03 -1.06 15.48
C MET A 98 0.10 -0.24 14.18
N ARG A 99 -0.25 1.05 14.23
CA ARG A 99 -0.14 1.94 13.06
C ARG A 99 1.30 2.06 12.59
N GLU A 100 2.24 2.23 13.51
CA GLU A 100 3.67 2.29 13.17
C GLU A 100 4.19 0.96 12.62
N ALA A 101 3.76 -0.16 13.21
CA ALA A 101 4.13 -1.48 12.72
C ALA A 101 3.57 -1.77 11.31
N LEU A 102 2.33 -1.32 11.01
CA LEU A 102 1.75 -1.40 9.66
C LEU A 102 2.52 -0.52 8.65
N ASN A 103 2.96 0.68 9.06
CA ASN A 103 3.81 1.52 8.22
C ASN A 103 5.11 0.81 7.82
N GLY A 104 5.70 0.05 8.75
CA GLY A 104 6.92 -0.72 8.52
C GLY A 104 6.75 -2.06 7.80
N PHE A 105 5.52 -2.51 7.53
CA PHE A 105 5.24 -3.83 6.94
C PHE A 105 5.25 -3.77 5.41
N VAL A 106 6.38 -4.15 4.79
CA VAL A 106 6.55 -4.13 3.34
C VAL A 106 6.11 -5.46 2.72
N ILE A 107 5.14 -5.40 1.82
CA ILE A 107 4.71 -6.52 0.97
C ILE A 107 4.66 -6.05 -0.47
N ARG A 108 5.33 -6.76 -1.39
CA ARG A 108 5.35 -6.48 -2.84
C ARG A 108 5.10 -7.75 -3.64
N GLY A 109 4.54 -7.58 -4.82
CA GLY A 109 4.18 -8.68 -5.73
C GLY A 109 2.72 -9.10 -5.62
N VAL A 110 2.16 -9.07 -4.41
CA VAL A 110 0.72 -9.25 -4.15
C VAL A 110 0.14 -7.98 -3.53
N GLN A 111 -1.18 -7.80 -3.64
CA GLN A 111 -1.91 -6.77 -2.89
C GLN A 111 -2.18 -7.26 -1.47
N SER A 112 -2.34 -6.31 -0.53
CA SER A 112 -2.64 -6.64 0.87
C SER A 112 -3.67 -5.70 1.47
N ASN A 113 -4.35 -6.18 2.50
CA ASN A 113 -5.36 -5.41 3.24
C ASN A 113 -4.78 -4.35 4.21
N ILE A 114 -3.47 -4.11 4.21
CA ILE A 114 -2.79 -3.14 5.08
C ILE A 114 -3.41 -1.72 5.00
N PRO A 115 -3.73 -1.16 3.82
CA PRO A 115 -4.34 0.17 3.74
C PRO A 115 -5.68 0.24 4.48
N PHE A 116 -6.49 -0.82 4.39
CA PHE A 116 -7.76 -0.92 5.11
C PHE A 116 -7.55 -0.99 6.63
N GLN A 117 -6.61 -1.81 7.10
CA GLN A 117 -6.27 -1.89 8.52
C GLN A 117 -5.79 -0.53 9.06
N ALA A 118 -4.96 0.18 8.31
CA ALA A 118 -4.48 1.52 8.66
C ALA A 118 -5.61 2.56 8.75
N ALA A 119 -6.59 2.47 7.84
CA ALA A 119 -7.80 3.31 7.86
C ALA A 119 -8.68 3.02 9.08
N LEU A 120 -8.92 1.74 9.36
CA LEU A 120 -9.72 1.29 10.49
C LEU A 120 -9.13 1.80 11.82
N LEU A 121 -7.82 1.67 11.99
CA LEU A 121 -7.10 2.17 13.18
C LEU A 121 -7.10 3.71 13.27
N ALA A 122 -7.27 4.42 12.15
CA ALA A 122 -7.42 5.87 12.13
C ALA A 122 -8.85 6.32 12.48
N HIS A 123 -9.83 5.43 12.35
CA HIS A 123 -11.23 5.80 12.39
C HIS A 123 -11.65 6.25 13.81
N PRO A 124 -12.29 7.43 13.98
CA PRO A 124 -12.63 7.96 15.31
C PRO A 124 -13.45 7.01 16.18
N LYS A 125 -14.46 6.34 15.60
CA LYS A 125 -15.25 5.33 16.32
C LYS A 125 -14.42 4.12 16.78
N PHE A 126 -13.46 3.68 15.96
CA PHE A 126 -12.57 2.60 16.35
C PHE A 126 -11.66 3.05 17.48
N GLN A 127 -11.13 4.28 17.44
CA GLN A 127 -10.31 4.84 18.52
C GLN A 127 -11.08 5.05 19.83
N ALA A 128 -12.35 5.45 19.74
CA ALA A 128 -13.23 5.60 20.89
C ALA A 128 -13.70 4.26 21.48
N GLY A 129 -13.64 3.16 20.72
CA GLY A 129 -14.21 1.87 21.12
C GLY A 129 -15.72 1.77 20.91
N ASP A 130 -16.32 2.73 20.22
CA ASP A 130 -17.76 2.80 19.91
C ASP A 130 -18.06 2.12 18.57
N PHE A 131 -18.05 0.79 18.54
CA PHE A 131 -18.35 0.01 17.36
C PHE A 131 -19.08 -1.29 17.71
N ASN A 132 -19.80 -1.84 16.72
CA ASN A 132 -20.55 -3.08 16.81
C ASN A 132 -20.03 -4.10 15.77
N THR A 133 -20.63 -5.29 15.73
CA THR A 133 -20.27 -6.33 14.74
C THR A 133 -20.69 -5.99 13.30
N GLY A 134 -21.58 -5.02 13.11
CA GLY A 134 -21.99 -4.46 11.81
C GLY A 134 -21.14 -3.28 11.32
N PHE A 135 -20.15 -2.84 12.10
CA PHE A 135 -19.39 -1.61 11.84
C PHE A 135 -18.83 -1.54 10.41
N ILE A 136 -18.23 -2.63 9.92
CA ILE A 136 -17.67 -2.68 8.56
C ILE A 136 -18.76 -2.55 7.51
N ALA A 137 -19.89 -3.25 7.67
CA ALA A 137 -21.02 -3.19 6.75
C ALA A 137 -21.67 -1.80 6.74
N GLU A 138 -21.75 -1.13 7.89
CA GLU A 138 -22.29 0.24 8.00
C GLU A 138 -21.38 1.29 7.36
N ARG A 139 -20.05 1.14 7.52
CA ARG A 139 -19.08 2.19 7.13
C ARG A 139 -18.45 2.00 5.76
N TYR A 140 -18.32 0.75 5.32
CA TYR A 140 -17.68 0.36 4.07
C TYR A 140 -18.64 -0.43 3.18
N ALA A 141 -19.94 -0.12 3.26
CA ALA A 141 -21.00 -0.76 2.45
C ALA A 141 -20.72 -0.71 0.94
N HIS A 142 -20.08 0.36 0.49
CA HIS A 142 -19.76 0.61 -0.92
C HIS A 142 -18.30 0.26 -1.26
N GLY A 143 -17.64 -0.54 -0.41
CA GLY A 143 -16.23 -0.89 -0.56
C GLY A 143 -15.29 0.11 0.09
N PHE A 144 -13.99 -0.09 -0.14
CA PHE A 144 -12.91 0.72 0.40
C PHE A 144 -12.23 1.50 -0.71
N SER A 145 -12.04 2.80 -0.50
CA SER A 145 -11.48 3.71 -1.49
C SER A 145 -10.23 4.43 -0.96
N ALA A 146 -9.45 5.03 -1.87
CA ALA A 146 -8.31 5.86 -1.48
C ALA A 146 -8.71 7.09 -0.65
N ALA A 147 -9.96 7.55 -0.75
CA ALA A 147 -10.48 8.65 0.05
C ALA A 147 -10.65 8.29 1.53
N ASP A 148 -10.73 6.99 1.86
CA ASP A 148 -10.91 6.49 3.23
C ASP A 148 -9.61 6.48 4.05
N VAL A 149 -8.47 6.79 3.42
CA VAL A 149 -7.15 6.93 4.04
C VAL A 149 -6.59 8.35 3.88
N PRO A 150 -7.27 9.39 4.40
CA PRO A 150 -6.73 10.73 4.35
C PRO A 150 -5.48 10.83 5.23
N HIS A 151 -4.41 11.37 4.67
CA HIS A 151 -3.21 11.65 5.45
C HIS A 151 -3.43 12.93 6.27
N ALA A 152 -3.14 12.90 7.58
CA ALA A 152 -3.26 14.08 8.44
C ALA A 152 -2.38 15.26 7.99
N ASP A 153 -1.23 14.94 7.38
CA ASP A 153 -0.33 15.93 6.79
C ASP A 153 0.17 15.51 5.39
N PRO A 154 -0.59 15.76 4.31
CA PRO A 154 -0.22 15.31 2.97
C PRO A 154 1.11 15.93 2.48
N SER A 155 1.45 17.12 2.96
CA SER A 155 2.68 17.83 2.62
C SER A 155 3.94 17.11 3.13
N PHE A 156 3.84 16.31 4.20
CA PHE A 156 4.92 15.43 4.65
C PHE A 156 5.33 14.42 3.56
N LEU A 157 4.37 13.80 2.88
CA LEU A 157 4.64 12.82 1.81
C LEU A 157 5.36 13.49 0.62
N VAL A 158 4.95 14.71 0.30
CA VAL A 158 5.57 15.56 -0.73
C VAL A 158 7.02 15.91 -0.35
N ALA A 159 7.25 16.31 0.90
CA ALA A 159 8.59 16.61 1.41
C ALA A 159 9.51 15.38 1.39
N LEU A 160 8.99 14.21 1.78
CA LEU A 160 9.72 12.96 1.75
C LEU A 160 10.10 12.55 0.32
N ALA A 161 9.16 12.64 -0.64
CA ALA A 161 9.45 12.40 -2.06
C ALA A 161 10.57 13.30 -2.59
N ALA A 162 10.54 14.59 -2.27
CA ALA A 162 11.57 15.55 -2.66
C ALA A 162 12.95 15.21 -2.05
N CYS A 163 12.98 14.85 -0.76
CA CYS A 163 14.21 14.48 -0.07
C CYS A 163 14.86 13.22 -0.67
N LEU A 164 14.05 12.22 -1.03
CA LEU A 164 14.53 11.00 -1.67
C LEU A 164 15.09 11.25 -3.08
N HIS A 165 14.46 12.15 -3.82
CA HIS A 165 14.99 12.58 -5.11
C HIS A 165 16.37 13.26 -4.94
N LYS A 166 16.54 14.11 -3.92
CA LYS A 166 17.83 14.73 -3.55
C LYS A 166 18.90 13.67 -3.26
N PHE A 167 18.62 12.67 -2.41
CA PHE A 167 19.59 11.62 -2.08
C PHE A 167 20.08 10.86 -3.32
N TYR A 168 19.15 10.45 -4.18
CA TYR A 168 19.51 9.78 -5.44
C TYR A 168 20.38 10.66 -6.33
N ARG A 169 20.01 11.94 -6.52
CA ARG A 169 20.81 12.86 -7.37
C ARG A 169 22.19 13.13 -6.79
N ASN A 170 22.30 13.26 -5.47
CA ASN A 170 23.58 13.46 -4.78
C ASN A 170 24.49 12.24 -4.94
N ARG A 171 23.94 11.02 -4.84
CA ARG A 171 24.69 9.77 -5.12
C ARG A 171 25.05 9.64 -6.60
N ALA A 172 24.14 9.93 -7.53
CA ALA A 172 24.44 9.86 -8.96
C ALA A 172 25.60 10.81 -9.34
N ARG A 173 25.72 11.96 -8.65
CA ARG A 173 26.86 12.86 -8.78
C ARG A 173 28.16 12.24 -8.29
N SER A 174 28.15 11.48 -7.18
CA SER A 174 29.35 10.83 -6.66
C SER A 174 29.84 9.65 -7.51
N LEU A 175 29.05 9.18 -8.47
CA LEU A 175 29.38 8.08 -9.39
C LEU A 175 30.07 8.53 -10.68
N GLN A 176 30.21 9.84 -10.93
CA GLN A 176 30.88 10.33 -12.14
C GLN A 176 32.40 10.09 -12.05
N GLY A 177 32.93 9.26 -12.95
CA GLY A 177 34.37 9.06 -13.12
C GLY A 177 35.09 10.35 -13.58
N GLN A 178 36.43 10.31 -13.57
CA GLN A 178 37.37 11.42 -13.82
C GLN A 178 37.18 12.22 -15.13
N PHE A 179 36.28 11.81 -16.01
CA PHE A 179 36.05 12.46 -17.32
C PHE A 179 35.47 13.88 -17.23
N TRP A 180 34.98 14.30 -16.06
CA TRP A 180 34.34 15.61 -15.84
C TRP A 180 35.00 16.47 -14.76
N GLU A 181 36.28 16.23 -14.46
CA GLU A 181 37.08 17.06 -13.54
C GLU A 181 36.98 18.54 -13.96
N GLY A 182 36.25 19.33 -13.16
CA GLY A 182 36.09 20.78 -13.35
C GLY A 182 34.67 21.29 -13.61
N LYS A 183 33.67 20.43 -13.88
CA LYS A 183 32.26 20.88 -14.10
C LYS A 183 31.24 20.17 -13.19
N GLN A 184 31.49 20.16 -11.89
CA GLN A 184 30.47 19.73 -10.94
C GLN A 184 29.29 20.70 -10.99
N ARG A 185 28.11 20.21 -11.43
CA ARG A 185 26.87 21.01 -11.38
C ARG A 185 26.51 21.27 -9.91
N PRO A 186 26.25 22.53 -9.50
CA PRO A 186 25.86 22.81 -8.13
C PRO A 186 24.55 22.08 -7.79
N PRO A 187 24.37 21.65 -6.53
CA PRO A 187 23.13 21.04 -6.09
C PRO A 187 22.00 22.05 -6.30
N ARG A 188 20.99 21.66 -7.08
CA ARG A 188 19.79 22.48 -7.23
C ARG A 188 18.94 22.32 -5.97
N ARG A 189 18.41 23.45 -5.49
CA ARG A 189 17.59 23.53 -4.28
C ARG A 189 16.10 23.48 -4.58
N ASP A 190 15.70 24.05 -5.71
CA ASP A 190 14.29 24.17 -6.07
C ASP A 190 13.82 23.05 -6.98
N PHE A 191 12.75 22.41 -6.55
CA PHE A 191 12.06 21.35 -7.26
C PHE A 191 10.56 21.61 -7.27
N VAL A 192 9.87 20.89 -8.13
CA VAL A 192 8.42 20.80 -8.13
C VAL A 192 8.07 19.32 -8.02
N VAL A 193 7.27 19.01 -7.01
CA VAL A 193 6.70 17.68 -6.81
C VAL A 193 5.32 17.66 -7.46
N CYS A 194 5.20 16.88 -8.52
CA CYS A 194 3.94 16.61 -9.22
C CYS A 194 3.35 15.33 -8.62
N THR A 195 2.31 15.48 -7.82
CA THR A 195 1.48 14.38 -7.33
C THR A 195 0.55 13.96 -8.45
N LEU A 196 0.60 12.68 -8.83
CA LEU A 196 -0.18 12.13 -9.93
C LEU A 196 -1.59 11.79 -9.47
N GLY A 197 -2.57 12.43 -10.10
CA GLY A 197 -3.99 12.14 -9.89
C GLY A 197 -4.46 10.96 -10.75
N HIS A 198 -5.51 10.27 -10.33
CA HIS A 198 -6.04 9.10 -11.06
C HIS A 198 -6.69 9.49 -12.40
N SER A 199 -7.28 10.69 -12.48
CA SER A 199 -7.99 11.20 -13.66
C SER A 199 -7.17 12.25 -14.42
N GLY A 200 -5.86 12.33 -14.17
CA GLY A 200 -4.99 13.35 -14.77
C GLY A 200 -5.01 14.69 -14.05
N ASP A 201 -5.72 14.77 -12.93
CA ASP A 201 -5.78 15.87 -11.97
C ASP A 201 -4.48 15.97 -11.15
N ASN A 202 -3.38 16.24 -11.85
CA ASN A 202 -2.07 16.33 -11.23
C ASN A 202 -1.93 17.60 -10.37
N HIS A 203 -1.43 17.44 -9.14
CA HIS A 203 -1.16 18.56 -8.24
C HIS A 203 0.33 18.88 -8.18
N TYR A 204 0.69 20.15 -8.32
CA TYR A 204 2.09 20.60 -8.39
C TYR A 204 2.43 21.46 -7.18
N ALA A 205 3.31 20.96 -6.31
CA ALA A 205 3.83 21.69 -5.16
C ALA A 205 5.28 22.13 -5.42
N LYS A 206 5.59 23.42 -5.23
CA LYS A 206 6.97 23.89 -5.24
C LYS A 206 7.62 23.47 -3.92
N VAL A 207 8.86 22.98 -4.01
CA VAL A 207 9.63 22.54 -2.85
C VAL A 207 11.04 23.09 -2.93
N THR A 208 11.49 23.71 -1.85
CA THR A 208 12.86 24.17 -1.71
C THR A 208 13.57 23.33 -0.66
N LEU A 209 14.71 22.77 -1.05
CA LEU A 209 15.58 21.97 -0.20
C LEU A 209 16.75 22.82 0.27
N GLU A 210 16.87 23.03 1.58
CA GLU A 210 18.01 23.73 2.16
C GLU A 210 19.25 22.83 2.16
N GLU A 211 20.43 23.46 2.12
CA GLU A 211 21.70 22.77 2.36
C GLU A 211 21.86 22.50 3.85
N GLY A 212 21.39 21.34 4.28
CA GLY A 212 22.11 20.59 5.32
C GLY A 212 23.38 20.00 4.73
N ALA A 213 24.46 19.99 5.51
CA ALA A 213 25.72 19.32 5.17
C ALA A 213 25.47 17.91 4.61
N VAL A 214 26.38 17.42 3.77
CA VAL A 214 26.40 16.04 3.26
C VAL A 214 26.19 15.08 4.44
N GLY A 215 24.95 14.60 4.62
CA GLY A 215 24.49 13.91 5.82
C GLY A 215 23.00 13.52 5.71
N PRO A 216 22.47 12.75 6.69
CA PRO A 216 21.11 12.20 6.64
C PRO A 216 20.00 13.23 6.88
N GLY A 217 20.34 14.45 7.31
CA GLY A 217 19.42 15.55 7.59
C GLY A 217 19.17 16.45 6.37
N ALA A 218 17.90 16.74 6.07
CA ALA A 218 17.51 17.73 5.08
C ALA A 218 16.31 18.55 5.58
N ARG A 219 16.46 19.87 5.56
CA ARG A 219 15.33 20.78 5.75
C ARG A 219 14.64 21.02 4.40
N VAL A 220 13.34 20.77 4.39
CA VAL A 220 12.50 20.79 3.18
C VAL A 220 11.34 21.75 3.41
N THR A 221 11.20 22.75 2.57
CA THR A 221 10.07 23.68 2.60
C THR A 221 9.14 23.38 1.44
N VAL A 222 7.90 23.00 1.75
CA VAL A 222 6.83 22.78 0.78
C VAL A 222 5.99 24.06 0.71
N HIS A 223 5.98 24.70 -0.45
CA HIS A 223 5.22 25.91 -0.69
C HIS A 223 3.82 25.55 -1.16
N ALA A 224 2.82 25.90 -0.36
CA ALA A 224 1.41 25.67 -0.66
C ALA A 224 0.62 26.99 -0.64
N PRO A 225 -0.52 27.09 -1.37
CA PRO A 225 -1.34 28.30 -1.37
C PRO A 225 -1.83 28.73 0.03
N GLY A 226 -1.99 27.78 0.95
CA GLY A 226 -2.39 28.02 2.35
C GLY A 226 -1.24 28.34 3.32
N GLY A 227 -0.02 28.57 2.80
CA GLY A 227 1.17 28.87 3.58
C GLY A 227 2.28 27.83 3.40
N ASP A 228 3.51 28.27 3.65
CA ASP A 228 4.69 27.42 3.58
C ASP A 228 4.77 26.48 4.78
N ARG A 229 5.12 25.22 4.53
CA ARG A 229 5.38 24.22 5.58
C ARG A 229 6.82 23.75 5.51
N ALA A 230 7.55 23.89 6.60
CA ALA A 230 8.93 23.44 6.72
C ALA A 230 9.00 22.13 7.50
N TYR A 231 9.82 21.20 7.02
CA TYR A 231 10.09 19.90 7.62
C TYR A 231 11.58 19.72 7.83
N ASP A 232 11.99 19.40 9.05
CA ASP A 232 13.33 18.88 9.33
C ASP A 232 13.31 17.35 9.27
N LEU A 233 13.86 16.78 8.20
CA LEU A 233 13.86 15.34 7.94
C LEU A 233 15.25 14.76 8.18
N GLN A 234 15.38 13.87 9.17
CA GLN A 234 16.57 13.07 9.41
C GLN A 234 16.27 11.64 9.02
N ILE A 235 16.79 11.21 7.87
CA ILE A 235 16.42 9.95 7.24
C ILE A 235 17.56 8.94 7.39
N LYS A 236 17.24 7.79 7.98
CA LYS A 236 18.07 6.58 7.95
C LYS A 236 17.61 5.74 6.78
N HIS A 237 18.34 5.80 5.68
CA HIS A 237 17.97 5.11 4.44
C HIS A 237 19.19 4.79 3.59
N HIS A 238 19.20 3.60 3.00
CA HIS A 238 20.06 3.25 1.90
C HIS A 238 19.25 3.20 0.59
N LEU A 239 19.81 3.77 -0.48
CA LEU A 239 19.14 3.74 -1.78
C LEU A 239 18.83 2.29 -2.19
N GLY A 240 17.55 1.96 -2.33
CA GLY A 240 17.07 0.62 -2.67
C GLY A 240 16.21 -0.01 -1.57
N ASP A 241 16.20 0.55 -0.37
CA ASP A 241 15.33 0.09 0.70
C ASP A 241 13.87 0.38 0.36
N ALA A 242 12.98 -0.56 0.67
CA ALA A 242 11.54 -0.38 0.52
C ALA A 242 10.90 0.32 1.73
N ARG A 243 11.65 0.42 2.84
CA ARG A 243 11.26 1.08 4.08
C ARG A 243 12.24 2.20 4.40
N VAL A 244 11.72 3.31 4.92
CA VAL A 244 12.49 4.43 5.44
C VAL A 244 12.05 4.77 6.83
N GLU A 245 13.03 4.94 7.69
CA GLU A 245 12.85 5.31 9.09
C GLU A 245 13.62 6.60 9.36
N GLY A 246 13.11 7.42 10.26
CA GLY A 246 13.74 8.71 10.52
C GLY A 246 13.04 9.54 11.56
N LEU A 247 13.50 10.79 11.68
CA LEU A 247 12.83 11.82 12.45
C LEU A 247 12.28 12.89 11.50
N CYS A 248 11.04 13.30 11.71
CA CYS A 248 10.44 14.47 11.10
C CYS A 248 10.07 15.45 12.19
N ASN A 249 10.69 16.65 12.19
CA ASN A 249 10.50 17.65 13.24
C ASN A 249 10.72 17.08 14.66
N GLY A 250 11.68 16.17 14.80
CA GLY A 250 11.99 15.47 16.06
C GLY A 250 11.13 14.24 16.38
N HIS A 251 10.07 13.97 15.61
CA HIS A 251 9.20 12.80 15.81
C HIS A 251 9.61 11.63 14.93
N ALA A 252 9.68 10.42 15.51
CA ALA A 252 9.96 9.22 14.74
C ALA A 252 8.86 8.92 13.72
N PHE A 253 9.26 8.45 12.54
CA PHE A 253 8.35 7.96 11.52
C PHE A 253 8.95 6.76 10.80
N THR A 254 8.06 5.90 10.31
CA THR A 254 8.35 4.85 9.33
C THR A 254 7.46 5.05 8.12
N ALA A 255 8.01 4.98 6.91
CA ALA A 255 7.25 5.04 5.67
C ALA A 255 7.79 4.05 4.66
N GLN A 256 6.97 3.61 3.72
CA GLN A 256 7.42 2.76 2.62
C GLN A 256 7.62 3.57 1.36
N LEU A 257 8.58 3.12 0.55
CA LEU A 257 8.96 3.77 -0.69
C LEU A 257 9.08 2.78 -1.83
N GLU A 258 8.70 3.22 -3.01
CA GLU A 258 9.01 2.52 -4.25
C GLU A 258 9.53 3.50 -5.29
N ARG A 259 10.46 3.04 -6.10
CA ARG A 259 10.92 3.77 -7.27
C ARG A 259 10.60 3.00 -8.52
N GLY A 260 9.94 3.69 -9.43
CA GLY A 260 9.54 3.17 -10.72
C GLY A 260 8.32 2.27 -10.61
N ARG A 261 7.44 2.42 -11.59
CA ARG A 261 6.34 1.51 -11.88
C ARG A 261 6.44 1.06 -13.33
N ALA A 262 5.80 -0.05 -13.66
CA ALA A 262 5.75 -0.58 -15.02
C ALA A 262 5.34 0.48 -16.06
N ARG A 263 4.39 1.38 -15.73
CA ARG A 263 3.95 2.47 -16.60
C ARG A 263 4.81 3.74 -16.53
N ASN A 264 5.49 4.00 -15.41
CA ASN A 264 6.29 5.20 -15.24
C ASN A 264 7.51 4.93 -14.35
N PRO A 265 8.71 4.73 -14.95
CA PRO A 265 9.92 4.38 -14.21
C PRO A 265 10.45 5.52 -13.34
N LEU A 266 9.96 6.76 -13.53
CA LEU A 266 10.42 7.94 -12.80
C LEU A 266 9.58 8.25 -11.56
N VAL A 267 8.45 7.58 -11.37
CA VAL A 267 7.58 7.79 -10.21
C VAL A 267 8.26 7.33 -8.94
N ILE A 268 8.16 8.16 -7.90
CA ILE A 268 8.46 7.80 -6.52
C ILE A 268 7.11 7.61 -5.83
N ARG A 269 6.83 6.39 -5.38
CA ARG A 269 5.67 6.13 -4.53
C ARG A 269 6.09 6.27 -3.07
N VAL A 270 5.32 7.02 -2.30
CA VAL A 270 5.43 7.12 -0.85
C VAL A 270 4.18 6.56 -0.22
N ILE A 271 4.32 5.64 0.73
CA ILE A 271 3.20 5.03 1.45
C ILE A 271 3.38 5.28 2.95
N HIS A 272 2.37 5.87 3.59
CA HIS A 272 2.37 6.11 5.02
C HIS A 272 0.93 6.24 5.53
N ASN A 273 0.63 5.62 6.67
CA ASN A 273 -0.70 5.59 7.28
C ASN A 273 -1.82 5.12 6.33
N GLY A 274 -1.51 4.18 5.43
CA GLY A 274 -2.43 3.68 4.40
C GLY A 274 -2.56 4.57 3.17
N THR A 275 -2.19 5.85 3.24
CA THR A 275 -2.18 6.76 2.10
C THR A 275 -1.04 6.42 1.15
N GLN A 276 -1.30 6.44 -0.15
CA GLN A 276 -0.31 6.23 -1.21
C GLN A 276 -0.20 7.49 -2.07
N LEU A 277 1.01 8.03 -2.19
CA LEU A 277 1.33 9.19 -3.02
C LEU A 277 2.26 8.76 -4.15
N ASP A 278 1.80 8.87 -5.40
CA ASP A 278 2.67 8.76 -6.58
C ASP A 278 3.16 10.14 -6.99
N ALA A 279 4.47 10.35 -6.96
CA ALA A 279 5.06 11.66 -7.20
C ALA A 279 6.16 11.62 -8.27
N LEU A 280 6.14 12.61 -9.16
CA LEU A 280 7.27 12.97 -10.02
C LEU A 280 7.96 14.21 -9.45
N VAL A 281 9.26 14.09 -9.14
CA VAL A 281 10.05 15.21 -8.65
C VAL A 281 10.88 15.76 -9.81
N MET A 282 10.60 17.02 -10.17
CA MET A 282 11.09 17.65 -11.38
C MET A 282 11.70 19.02 -11.09
N GLN A 283 12.46 19.55 -12.05
CA GLN A 283 12.87 20.95 -12.02
C GLN A 283 11.68 21.85 -12.38
N PRO A 284 11.66 23.13 -11.93
CA PRO A 284 10.57 24.05 -12.23
C PRO A 284 10.21 24.10 -13.72
N ARG A 285 11.21 24.26 -14.59
CA ARG A 285 11.01 24.29 -16.05
C ARG A 285 10.46 22.97 -16.60
N THR A 286 10.92 21.83 -16.08
CA THR A 286 10.41 20.51 -16.49
C THR A 286 8.95 20.33 -16.06
N ALA A 287 8.58 20.82 -14.88
CA ALA A 287 7.19 20.77 -14.40
C ALA A 287 6.25 21.67 -15.23
N GLU A 288 6.72 22.85 -15.67
CA GLU A 288 5.98 23.69 -16.63
C GLU A 288 5.67 22.93 -17.92
N LEU A 289 6.65 22.22 -18.47
CA LEU A 289 6.46 21.43 -19.70
C LEU A 289 5.59 20.19 -19.44
N HIS A 290 5.72 19.55 -18.28
CA HIS A 290 4.88 18.39 -17.91
C HIS A 290 3.40 18.76 -17.84
N ARG A 291 3.05 20.00 -17.45
CA ARG A 291 1.65 20.47 -17.44
C ARG A 291 1.01 20.50 -18.83
N LEU A 292 1.83 20.57 -19.89
CA LEU A 292 1.37 20.57 -21.28
C LEU A 292 1.20 19.16 -21.84
N MET A 293 1.64 18.12 -21.10
CA MET A 293 1.47 16.74 -21.54
C MET A 293 0.00 16.34 -21.46
N PRO A 294 -0.61 15.87 -22.56
CA PRO A 294 -1.99 15.39 -22.53
C PRO A 294 -2.14 14.22 -21.56
N TYR A 295 -3.26 14.21 -20.83
CA TYR A 295 -3.64 13.03 -20.06
C TYR A 295 -3.97 11.89 -21.04
N LYS A 296 -3.23 10.80 -20.92
CA LYS A 296 -3.53 9.57 -21.65
C LYS A 296 -4.48 8.74 -20.80
N ALA A 297 -5.77 8.84 -21.11
CA ALA A 297 -6.77 7.98 -20.49
C ALA A 297 -6.39 6.51 -20.70
N PRO A 298 -6.62 5.64 -19.70
CA PRO A 298 -6.49 4.19 -19.89
C PRO A 298 -7.39 3.73 -21.05
N PRO A 299 -7.03 2.65 -21.75
CA PRO A 299 -7.87 2.10 -22.80
C PRO A 299 -9.25 1.75 -22.20
N ASP A 300 -10.29 2.02 -22.98
CA ASP A 300 -11.65 1.64 -22.60
C ASP A 300 -11.80 0.12 -22.70
N MET A 301 -11.93 -0.52 -21.55
CA MET A 301 -12.12 -1.97 -21.42
C MET A 301 -13.56 -2.32 -21.04
N SER A 302 -14.51 -1.38 -21.15
CA SER A 302 -15.92 -1.58 -20.76
C SER A 302 -16.60 -2.74 -21.49
N LYS A 303 -16.14 -3.05 -22.71
CA LYS A 303 -16.61 -4.18 -23.52
C LYS A 303 -16.08 -5.54 -23.07
N PHE A 304 -15.20 -5.59 -22.09
CA PHE A 304 -14.60 -6.84 -21.63
C PHE A 304 -15.02 -7.15 -20.20
N VAL A 305 -15.44 -8.39 -19.97
CA VAL A 305 -15.42 -8.97 -18.63
C VAL A 305 -14.04 -9.58 -18.43
N LEU A 306 -13.24 -8.89 -17.63
CA LEU A 306 -11.90 -9.31 -17.25
C LEU A 306 -11.94 -10.10 -15.95
N SER A 307 -11.02 -11.03 -15.78
CA SER A 307 -10.78 -11.71 -14.51
C SER A 307 -10.27 -10.69 -13.50
N PRO A 308 -11.02 -10.35 -12.44
CA PRO A 308 -10.61 -9.30 -11.52
C PRO A 308 -9.54 -9.80 -10.53
N MET A 309 -9.38 -11.12 -10.44
CA MET A 309 -8.43 -11.83 -9.58
C MET A 309 -7.85 -13.03 -10.34
N PRO A 310 -6.67 -13.55 -9.94
CA PRO A 310 -6.17 -14.81 -10.45
C PRO A 310 -6.93 -15.99 -9.81
N GLY A 311 -7.31 -17.00 -10.59
CA GLY A 311 -8.10 -18.13 -10.08
C GLY A 311 -8.52 -19.13 -11.15
N LEU A 312 -9.25 -20.16 -10.76
CA LEU A 312 -9.79 -21.18 -11.66
C LEU A 312 -11.17 -20.75 -12.17
N LEU A 313 -11.37 -20.79 -13.48
CA LEU A 313 -12.67 -20.53 -14.08
C LEU A 313 -13.58 -21.76 -13.91
N VAL A 314 -14.39 -21.78 -12.86
CA VAL A 314 -15.28 -22.91 -12.53
C VAL A 314 -16.46 -23.00 -13.49
N GLN A 315 -16.96 -21.85 -13.96
CA GLN A 315 -18.10 -21.82 -14.86
C GLN A 315 -18.07 -20.59 -15.77
N VAL A 316 -18.43 -20.78 -17.04
CA VAL A 316 -18.87 -19.70 -17.93
C VAL A 316 -20.38 -19.87 -18.14
N ALA A 317 -21.15 -18.84 -17.80
CA ALA A 317 -22.62 -18.90 -17.80
C ALA A 317 -23.26 -18.35 -19.08
N VAL A 318 -22.45 -17.86 -20.02
CA VAL A 318 -22.90 -17.21 -21.26
C VAL A 318 -22.28 -17.85 -22.50
N GLN A 319 -22.94 -17.69 -23.65
CA GLN A 319 -22.49 -18.20 -24.95
C GLN A 319 -22.31 -17.07 -25.97
N PRO A 320 -21.42 -17.21 -26.98
CA PRO A 320 -21.34 -16.27 -28.10
C PRO A 320 -22.70 -16.09 -28.80
N GLY A 321 -23.07 -14.84 -29.07
CA GLY A 321 -24.36 -14.43 -29.65
C GLY A 321 -25.50 -14.26 -28.64
N GLN A 322 -25.28 -14.52 -27.35
CA GLN A 322 -26.30 -14.35 -26.31
C GLN A 322 -26.45 -12.87 -25.91
N GLU A 323 -27.69 -12.38 -25.86
CA GLU A 323 -28.03 -11.12 -25.20
C GLU A 323 -27.97 -11.29 -23.68
N VAL A 324 -27.28 -10.39 -22.99
CA VAL A 324 -27.23 -10.34 -21.52
C VAL A 324 -27.55 -8.94 -21.02
N LYS A 325 -28.16 -8.88 -19.84
CA LYS A 325 -28.49 -7.63 -19.16
C LYS A 325 -27.45 -7.25 -18.12
N ALA A 326 -27.36 -5.97 -17.80
CA ALA A 326 -26.56 -5.48 -16.68
C ALA A 326 -26.96 -6.21 -15.38
N GLY A 327 -25.97 -6.74 -14.66
CA GLY A 327 -26.18 -7.57 -13.47
C GLY A 327 -26.46 -9.05 -13.74
N GLU A 328 -26.53 -9.48 -15.01
CA GLU A 328 -26.63 -10.90 -15.35
C GLU A 328 -25.29 -11.62 -15.12
N ARG A 329 -25.35 -12.87 -14.68
CA ARG A 329 -24.16 -13.67 -14.36
C ARG A 329 -23.43 -14.08 -15.64
N VAL A 330 -22.13 -13.78 -15.70
CA VAL A 330 -21.26 -14.07 -16.85
C VAL A 330 -20.35 -15.26 -16.59
N ALA A 331 -19.65 -15.28 -15.45
CA ALA A 331 -18.66 -16.30 -15.12
C ALA A 331 -18.54 -16.48 -13.60
N VAL A 332 -18.01 -17.63 -13.17
CA VAL A 332 -17.69 -17.91 -11.76
C VAL A 332 -16.23 -18.32 -11.68
N ILE A 333 -15.47 -17.62 -10.84
CA ILE A 333 -14.05 -17.88 -10.61
C ILE A 333 -13.87 -18.34 -9.17
N GLU A 334 -13.15 -19.43 -8.97
CA GLU A 334 -12.75 -19.89 -7.65
C GLU A 334 -11.29 -19.50 -7.37
N ALA A 335 -11.07 -18.86 -6.23
CA ALA A 335 -9.74 -18.64 -5.69
C ALA A 335 -9.79 -18.73 -4.15
N MET A 336 -8.77 -19.33 -3.55
CA MET A 336 -8.62 -19.40 -2.08
C MET A 336 -9.84 -20.03 -1.39
N LYS A 337 -10.44 -21.05 -2.02
CA LYS A 337 -11.66 -21.75 -1.58
C LYS A 337 -12.92 -20.86 -1.52
N MET A 338 -12.92 -19.74 -2.25
CA MET A 338 -14.10 -18.88 -2.41
C MET A 338 -14.47 -18.74 -3.88
N GLU A 339 -15.78 -18.80 -4.16
CA GLU A 339 -16.34 -18.53 -5.48
C GLU A 339 -16.72 -17.05 -5.60
N ASN A 340 -16.22 -16.39 -6.64
CA ASN A 340 -16.60 -15.03 -7.00
C ASN A 340 -17.36 -15.04 -8.32
N VAL A 341 -18.60 -14.57 -8.27
CA VAL A 341 -19.49 -14.46 -9.42
C VAL A 341 -19.24 -13.13 -10.12
N LEU A 342 -18.97 -13.21 -11.42
CA LEU A 342 -18.82 -12.05 -12.30
C LEU A 342 -20.15 -11.74 -12.98
N PHE A 343 -20.48 -10.44 -13.01
CA PHE A 343 -21.70 -9.93 -13.59
C PHE A 343 -21.40 -9.01 -14.78
N ALA A 344 -22.34 -8.92 -15.72
CA ALA A 344 -22.26 -7.97 -16.81
C ALA A 344 -22.40 -6.53 -16.28
N SER A 345 -21.51 -5.64 -16.70
CA SER A 345 -21.50 -4.23 -16.28
C SER A 345 -22.58 -3.40 -17.00
N ALA A 346 -23.01 -3.84 -18.18
CA ALA A 346 -24.00 -3.18 -19.02
C ALA A 346 -24.77 -4.22 -19.85
N ASP A 347 -25.90 -3.80 -20.44
CA ASP A 347 -26.61 -4.59 -21.44
C ASP A 347 -25.74 -4.76 -22.70
N GLY A 348 -25.71 -5.95 -23.29
CA GLY A 348 -24.91 -6.21 -24.48
C GLY A 348 -25.07 -7.62 -25.06
N VAL A 349 -24.53 -7.82 -26.26
CA VAL A 349 -24.45 -9.13 -26.92
C VAL A 349 -23.04 -9.67 -26.77
N VAL A 350 -22.93 -10.94 -26.33
CA VAL A 350 -21.64 -11.61 -26.21
C VAL A 350 -21.06 -11.83 -27.60
N LYS A 351 -19.94 -11.18 -27.90
CA LYS A 351 -19.22 -11.35 -29.17
C LYS A 351 -18.38 -12.63 -29.16
N GLU A 352 -17.58 -12.82 -28.12
CA GLU A 352 -16.67 -13.95 -28.01
C GLU A 352 -16.40 -14.34 -26.55
N VAL A 353 -16.33 -15.64 -26.28
CA VAL A 353 -15.85 -16.19 -25.01
C VAL A 353 -14.39 -16.62 -25.19
N LYS A 354 -13.48 -15.95 -24.49
CA LYS A 354 -12.02 -16.08 -24.65
C LYS A 354 -11.36 -17.07 -23.69
N ALA A 355 -12.08 -17.54 -22.68
CA ALA A 355 -11.59 -18.50 -21.70
C ALA A 355 -12.59 -19.65 -21.52
N ARG A 356 -12.08 -20.84 -21.21
CA ARG A 356 -12.87 -22.06 -21.05
C ARG A 356 -12.94 -22.49 -19.60
N GLN A 357 -14.02 -23.20 -19.26
CA GLN A 357 -14.15 -23.83 -17.96
C GLN A 357 -12.94 -24.72 -17.66
N GLY A 358 -12.37 -24.57 -16.46
CA GLY A 358 -11.16 -25.25 -16.04
C GLY A 358 -9.86 -24.49 -16.33
N ASP A 359 -9.91 -23.35 -17.02
CA ASP A 359 -8.73 -22.53 -17.27
C ASP A 359 -8.29 -21.78 -15.99
N SER A 360 -6.98 -21.71 -15.76
CA SER A 360 -6.38 -20.83 -14.76
C SER A 360 -6.21 -19.43 -15.34
N LEU A 361 -6.91 -18.45 -14.77
CA LEU A 361 -6.93 -17.07 -15.21
C LEU A 361 -5.90 -16.22 -14.45
N ALA A 362 -5.29 -15.27 -15.16
CA ALA A 362 -4.50 -14.19 -14.58
C ALA A 362 -5.35 -12.92 -14.34
N VAL A 363 -4.87 -12.02 -13.49
CA VAL A 363 -5.51 -10.71 -13.27
C VAL A 363 -5.60 -9.93 -14.59
N ASP A 364 -6.76 -9.30 -14.80
CA ASP A 364 -7.10 -8.50 -15.97
C ASP A 364 -7.11 -9.30 -17.30
N GLN A 365 -7.07 -10.64 -17.26
CA GLN A 365 -7.25 -11.50 -18.44
C GLN A 365 -8.70 -11.45 -18.93
N ALA A 366 -8.91 -11.24 -20.23
CA ALA A 366 -10.25 -11.22 -20.81
C ALA A 366 -10.91 -12.60 -20.81
N ILE A 367 -12.12 -12.66 -20.29
CA ILE A 367 -12.95 -13.88 -20.23
C ILE A 367 -14.03 -13.80 -21.31
N VAL A 368 -14.72 -12.66 -21.40
CA VAL A 368 -15.80 -12.42 -22.36
C VAL A 368 -15.63 -11.04 -22.99
N GLU A 369 -15.85 -10.94 -24.30
CA GLU A 369 -15.94 -9.69 -25.06
C GLU A 369 -17.38 -9.46 -25.50
N PHE A 370 -17.87 -8.24 -25.30
CA PHE A 370 -19.15 -7.71 -25.75
C PHE A 370 -18.99 -6.86 -27.02
N GLU A 371 -20.07 -6.71 -27.79
CA GLU A 371 -20.07 -5.96 -29.05
C GLU A 371 -19.78 -4.45 -28.95
#